data_AF-A0A3L7VPT6-F1
#
_entry.id   AF-A0A3L7VPT6-F1
#
_cell.length_a   1.000
_cell.length_b   1.000
_cell.length_c   1.000
_cell.angle_alpha   90.00
_cell.angle_beta   90.00
_cell.angle_gamma   90.00
#
_symmetry.space_group_name_H-M   'P 1'
#
loop_
_entity.id
_entity.type
_entity.pdbx_description
1 polymer ?
#
loop_
_entity_poly.entity_id
_entity_poly.type
_entity_poly.pdbx_seq_one_letter_code
_entity_poly.pdbx_strand_id
1 'polypeptide(L)'
;KQAPVLVGNLIAAISSQTLSGKYDGYTSCPLVTGYGKLVMAEFDYDKKPEETFPIDQSKELWSMWLVKRYLLPQLYWHGMLKGWM
;
A
#
# COMPACT_ATOMS: atom_id res chain seq x y z
N LYS A 1 -0.72 -2.88 4.03
CA LYS A 1 -1.56 -4.10 4.09
C LYS A 1 -1.06 -5.19 5.05
N GLN A 2 0.24 -5.30 5.35
CA GLN A 2 0.75 -6.34 6.28
C GLN A 2 0.25 -6.20 7.72
N ALA A 3 0.20 -4.97 8.26
CA ALA A 3 -0.11 -4.73 9.67
C ALA A 3 -1.48 -5.27 10.11
N PRO A 4 -2.61 -5.03 9.38
CA PRO A 4 -3.90 -5.63 9.73
C PRO A 4 -3.90 -7.16 9.76
N VAL A 5 -3.23 -7.80 8.80
CA VAL A 5 -3.11 -9.28 8.74
C VAL A 5 -2.34 -9.80 9.95
N LEU A 6 -1.22 -9.14 10.29
CA LEU A 6 -0.42 -9.49 11.47
C LEU A 6 -1.23 -9.33 12.77
N VAL A 7 -1.91 -8.20 12.94
CA VAL A 7 -2.72 -7.92 14.14
C VAL A 7 -3.84 -8.94 14.29
N GLY A 8 -4.58 -9.25 13.21
CA GLY A 8 -5.63 -10.27 13.23
C GLY A 8 -5.11 -11.64 13.65
N ASN A 9 -3.98 -12.06 13.08
CA ASN A 9 -3.33 -13.33 13.44
C ASN A 9 -2.80 -13.32 14.87
N LEU A 10 -2.27 -12.19 15.36
CA LEU A 10 -1.77 -12.07 16.73
C LEU A 10 -2.91 -12.20 17.76
N ILE A 11 -4.06 -11.57 17.51
CA ILE A 11 -5.25 -11.67 18.35
C ILE A 11 -5.78 -13.11 18.36
N ALA A 12 -5.83 -13.76 17.19
CA ALA A 12 -6.22 -15.16 17.08
C ALA A 12 -5.28 -16.08 17.85
N ALA A 13 -3.96 -15.87 17.76
CA ALA A 13 -2.96 -16.63 18.50
C ALA A 13 -3.14 -16.50 20.02
N ILE A 14 -3.33 -15.26 20.52
CA ILE A 14 -3.59 -14.98 21.94
C ILE A 14 -4.86 -15.71 22.41
N SER A 15 -5.85 -15.83 21.54
CA SER A 15 -7.14 -16.48 21.82
C SER A 15 -7.15 -18.00 21.60
N SER A 16 -6.00 -18.61 21.27
CA SER A 16 -5.89 -20.02 20.85
C SER A 16 -6.81 -20.41 19.68
N GLN A 17 -7.03 -19.48 18.74
CA GLN A 17 -7.83 -19.68 17.54
C GLN A 17 -6.96 -19.91 16.31
N THR A 18 -7.58 -20.39 15.23
CA THR A 18 -6.91 -20.62 13.94
C THR A 18 -6.48 -19.29 13.29
N LEU A 19 -5.25 -19.27 12.76
CA LEU A 19 -4.67 -18.13 12.03
C LEU A 19 -5.19 -18.07 10.59
N SER A 20 -6.26 -17.32 10.35
CA SER A 20 -6.89 -17.23 9.02
C SER A 20 -6.32 -16.13 8.12
N GLY A 21 -5.61 -15.15 8.70
CA GLY A 21 -5.07 -14.01 7.95
C GLY A 21 -3.94 -14.44 7.00
N LYS A 22 -4.12 -14.18 5.71
CA LYS A 22 -3.10 -14.37 4.68
C LYS A 22 -2.83 -13.03 3.99
N TYR A 23 -1.56 -12.69 3.87
CA TYR A 23 -1.12 -11.51 3.14
C TYR A 23 -0.78 -11.91 1.70
N ASP A 24 -1.33 -11.15 0.76
CA ASP A 24 -1.22 -11.34 -0.70
C ASP A 24 0.13 -10.91 -1.29
N GLY A 25 0.98 -10.25 -0.50
CA GLY A 25 2.25 -9.71 -0.99
C GLY A 25 2.15 -8.29 -1.53
N TYR A 26 1.00 -7.63 -1.40
CA TYR A 26 0.78 -6.28 -1.91
C TYR A 26 1.89 -5.32 -1.50
N THR A 27 2.52 -4.70 -2.49
CA THR A 27 3.47 -3.62 -2.31
C THR A 27 3.24 -2.54 -3.36
N SER A 28 3.65 -1.32 -3.03
CA SER A 28 3.55 -0.16 -3.90
C SER A 28 4.91 0.52 -3.98
N CYS A 29 5.34 0.83 -5.21
CA CYS A 29 6.57 1.52 -5.53
C CYS A 29 6.27 2.77 -6.37
N PRO A 30 6.19 3.95 -5.74
CA PRO A 30 6.00 5.20 -6.45
C PRO A 30 7.32 5.66 -7.11
N LEU A 31 7.49 5.34 -8.40
CA LEU A 31 8.69 5.61 -9.19
C LEU A 31 8.69 7.05 -9.73
N VAL A 32 9.45 7.94 -9.11
CA VAL A 32 9.63 9.31 -9.62
C VAL A 32 10.52 9.29 -10.85
N THR A 33 9.93 9.50 -12.03
CA THR A 33 10.65 9.55 -13.31
C THR A 33 11.10 10.96 -13.69
N GLY A 34 10.56 11.98 -13.01
CA GLY A 34 10.96 13.38 -13.17
C GLY A 34 10.19 14.32 -12.25
N TYR A 35 10.51 15.61 -12.30
CA TYR A 35 9.73 16.62 -11.59
C TYR A 35 8.31 16.70 -12.19
N GLY A 36 7.29 16.48 -11.37
CA GLY A 36 5.90 16.42 -11.83
C GLY A 36 5.52 15.12 -12.52
N LYS A 37 6.37 14.09 -12.50
CA LYS A 37 6.15 12.82 -13.19
C LYS A 37 6.41 11.64 -12.27
N LEU A 38 5.47 10.69 -12.25
CA LEU A 38 5.56 9.50 -11.43
C LEU A 38 4.82 8.34 -12.08
N VAL A 39 5.44 7.17 -12.09
CA VAL A 39 4.79 5.88 -12.40
C VAL A 39 4.50 5.20 -11.07
N MET A 40 3.25 4.81 -10.83
CA MET A 40 2.85 4.19 -9.57
C MET A 40 2.74 2.67 -9.78
N ALA A 41 3.78 1.92 -9.43
CA ALA A 41 3.76 0.47 -9.58
C ALA A 41 3.17 -0.18 -8.33
N GLU A 42 2.04 -0.88 -8.46
CA GLU A 42 1.42 -1.64 -7.37
C GLU A 42 1.31 -3.10 -7.80
N PHE A 43 1.75 -4.04 -6.96
CA PHE A 43 1.78 -5.46 -7.32
C PHE A 43 1.79 -6.39 -6.11
N ASP A 44 1.42 -7.65 -6.35
CA ASP A 44 1.32 -8.73 -5.37
C ASP A 44 2.48 -9.75 -5.48
N TYR A 45 2.41 -10.85 -4.72
CA TYR A 45 3.40 -11.94 -4.83
C TYR A 45 3.44 -12.64 -6.19
N ASP A 46 2.33 -12.62 -6.94
CA ASP A 46 2.26 -13.15 -8.31
C ASP A 46 2.88 -12.21 -9.34
N LYS A 47 3.36 -11.02 -8.91
CA LYS A 47 3.91 -9.95 -9.76
C LYS A 47 2.87 -9.41 -10.74
N LYS A 48 1.59 -9.51 -10.40
CA LYS A 48 0.49 -8.95 -11.19
C LYS A 48 0.22 -7.52 -10.71
N PRO A 49 -0.10 -6.59 -11.62
CA PRO A 49 -0.53 -5.26 -11.24
C PRO A 49 -1.77 -5.30 -10.34
N GLU A 50 -1.73 -4.61 -9.20
CA GLU A 50 -2.85 -4.43 -8.27
C GLU A 50 -3.09 -2.93 -8.05
N GLU A 51 -3.55 -2.26 -9.11
CA GLU A 51 -3.69 -0.80 -9.14
C GLU A 51 -4.79 -0.31 -8.19
N THR A 52 -4.46 0.65 -7.30
CA THR A 52 -5.43 1.19 -6.33
C THR A 52 -6.42 2.17 -7.00
N PHE A 53 -5.99 2.85 -8.06
CA PHE A 53 -6.80 3.86 -8.77
C PHE A 53 -7.27 3.31 -10.12
N PRO A 54 -8.48 3.67 -10.60
CA PRO A 54 -9.02 3.21 -11.88
C PRO A 54 -8.42 4.00 -13.07
N ILE A 55 -7.09 4.17 -13.08
CA ILE A 55 -6.31 4.90 -14.08
C ILE A 55 -5.04 4.09 -14.30
N ASP A 56 -4.66 3.84 -15.56
CA ASP A 56 -3.43 3.15 -15.94
C ASP A 56 -2.19 3.78 -15.27
N GLN A 57 -1.70 3.14 -14.20
CA GLN A 57 -0.61 3.65 -13.37
C GLN A 57 0.78 3.34 -13.93
N SER A 58 0.84 2.57 -15.03
CA SER A 58 2.07 2.30 -15.78
C SER A 58 2.60 3.53 -16.52
N LYS A 59 1.76 4.54 -16.71
CA LYS A 59 2.11 5.81 -17.37
C LYS A 59 2.62 6.84 -16.38
N GLU A 60 3.38 7.80 -16.89
CA GLU A 60 3.81 8.96 -16.09
C GLU A 60 2.60 9.85 -15.77
N LEU A 61 2.24 9.94 -14.49
CA LEU A 61 1.08 10.68 -14.01
C LEU A 61 1.50 11.78 -13.03
N TRP A 62 1.12 13.02 -13.37
CA TRP A 62 1.30 14.18 -12.48
C TRP A 62 0.44 14.07 -11.22
N SER A 63 -0.76 13.50 -11.33
CA SER A 63 -1.64 13.24 -10.17
C SER A 63 -0.98 12.29 -9.16
N MET A 64 -0.37 11.20 -9.63
CA MET A 64 0.35 10.26 -8.76
C MET A 64 1.60 10.90 -8.14
N TRP A 65 2.26 11.80 -8.86
CA TRP A 65 3.34 12.60 -8.30
C TRP A 65 2.89 13.50 -7.14
N LEU A 66 1.73 14.15 -7.26
CA LEU A 66 1.13 14.93 -6.16
C LEU A 66 0.76 14.05 -4.96
N VAL A 67 0.15 12.88 -5.21
CA VAL A 67 -0.19 11.91 -4.16
C VAL A 67 1.06 11.54 -3.38
N LYS A 68 2.14 11.16 -4.06
CA LYS A 68 3.41 10.80 -3.42
C LYS A 68 4.02 11.98 -2.66
N ARG A 69 3.97 13.18 -3.23
CA ARG A 69 4.62 14.37 -2.65
C ARG A 69 3.89 14.91 -1.42
N TYR A 70 2.56 14.96 -1.45
CA TYR A 70 1.78 15.67 -0.45
C TYR A 70 0.87 14.76 0.38
N LEU A 71 0.19 13.79 -0.25
CA LEU A 71 -0.80 12.96 0.42
C LEU A 71 -0.14 11.86 1.27
N LEU A 72 0.82 11.11 0.70
CA LEU A 72 1.46 9.99 1.40
C LEU A 72 2.15 10.41 2.71
N PRO A 73 2.90 11.52 2.80
CA PRO A 73 3.46 11.95 4.09
C PRO A 73 2.39 12.22 5.14
N GLN A 74 1.27 12.84 4.77
CA GLN A 74 0.19 13.13 5.72
C GLN A 74 -0.49 11.85 6.19
N LEU A 75 -0.78 10.92 5.27
CA LEU A 75 -1.33 9.60 5.57
C LEU A 75 -0.40 8.78 6.47
N TYR A 76 0.91 8.84 6.22
CA TYR A 76 1.91 8.15 7.03
C TYR A 76 1.88 8.64 8.48
N TRP A 77 2.07 9.95 8.71
CA TRP A 77 2.19 10.51 10.06
C TRP A 77 0.87 10.53 10.82
N HIS A 78 -0.24 10.83 10.15
CA HIS A 78 -1.52 11.04 10.82
C HIS A 78 -2.45 9.82 10.80
N GLY A 79 -2.19 8.81 9.97
CA GLY A 79 -2.99 7.59 9.88
C GLY A 79 -2.18 6.33 10.21
N MET A 80 -1.14 6.04 9.42
CA MET A 80 -0.41 4.76 9.49
C MET A 80 0.27 4.56 10.84
N LEU A 81 1.00 5.58 11.33
CA LEU A 81 1.67 5.49 12.63
C LEU A 81 0.69 5.47 13.83
N LYS A 82 -0.55 5.93 13.63
CA LYS A 82 -1.61 5.86 14.64
C LYS A 82 -2.38 4.53 14.62
N GLY A 83 -2.05 3.64 13.68
CA GLY A 83 -2.73 2.34 13.53
C GLY A 83 -4.14 2.43 12.96
N TRP A 84 -4.49 3.52 12.26
CA TRP A 84 -5.79 3.66 11.57
C TRP A 84 -5.81 2.98 10.19
N MET A 85 -4.66 2.50 9.71
CA MET A 85 -4.44 1.88 8.38
C MET A 85 -3.71 0.54 8.51
#